data_AF-A0AAV7Z455-F1
#
_entry.id   AF-A0AAV7Z455-F1
#
_cell.length_a   1.000
_cell.length_b   1.000
_cell.length_c   1.000
_cell.angle_alpha   90.00
_cell.angle_beta   90.00
_cell.angle_gamma   90.00
#
_symmetry.space_group_name_H-M   'P 1'
#
loop_
_entity.id
_entity.type
_entity.pdbx_description
1 polymer ?
#
loop_
_entity_poly.entity_id
_entity_poly.type
_entity_poly.pdbx_seq_one_letter_code
_entity_poly.pdbx_strand_id
1 'polypeptide(L)'
;MKSISNNKKIRIYSNSILYLLLKNGYSTAKNFNYIKIQMVLGFSKLVGDLENFTDDRYTKYTLRTIQGLSNIEKTIKGNNSGKFKKEISDHCQNMFSILKDSVELRDHLYDPEKKIDLLYNIAREYKRAPQLRITWLESLIKFHTDVNSPTEAAIGKIHLAAMISEYLNKLMGIEKKTTFFDETYIPLGYKDFENISISVREEATNLSITEIQNLCQSSIFSENKLIQIIKEAVELFRKEKLYELISECYKLLIPIYEENSDFENVSLAHEDLKNCFDEMIQLEFYKSTRTFANYWKIGFFGLPFNENNGVEYIYKEKPGTTLGEIKDRLLGQYTKVFGKEKITVLTTSASIDLDSIKTELEEGKLFLQITSVTPYFDEKELLKRKTHFARTNNVSKFFYKIPFTKTGKKKSQGNVKTQWLKQVILIIDGQFPYIKKRLKIIKREENDLSPLQVSLNSIKQKNIQLKNELSKSMKDSKNLQGLLQGSLLITVNEGPFAVCKAFLGRNVDNYESTLIEELRHEFGEFVRLNELAVQENARLTTNEMRLFQDALEMSIVTLRESAAPYVKPGGPTEEELQQLEKAESESQNLSMKLQQELTDKNNTNNNDLKEKEKENKNEK
;
A
#
# COMPACT_ATOMS: atom_id res chain seq x y z
N MET A 1 40.01 4.51 23.57
CA MET A 1 38.94 5.52 23.75
C MET A 1 38.14 5.36 25.05
N LYS A 2 37.73 4.15 25.48
CA LYS A 2 36.98 3.93 26.74
C LYS A 2 37.65 4.47 28.02
N SER A 3 38.98 4.50 28.11
CA SER A 3 39.71 5.07 29.26
C SER A 3 39.72 6.60 29.28
N ILE A 4 39.70 7.25 28.11
CA ILE A 4 39.71 8.71 27.95
C ILE A 4 38.30 9.27 28.20
N SER A 5 37.26 8.57 27.72
CA SER A 5 35.87 8.99 27.92
C SER A 5 35.44 8.96 29.38
N ASN A 6 36.09 8.17 30.26
CA ASN A 6 35.76 8.09 31.69
C ASN A 6 36.32 9.24 32.54
N ASN A 7 37.31 10.00 32.06
CA ASN A 7 37.92 11.09 32.82
C ASN A 7 37.04 12.35 32.81
N LYS A 8 36.45 12.68 33.97
CA LYS A 8 35.55 13.83 34.15
C LYS A 8 36.17 15.17 33.76
N LYS A 9 37.45 15.40 34.04
CA LYS A 9 38.12 16.68 33.72
C LYS A 9 38.26 16.87 32.21
N ILE A 10 38.71 15.83 31.50
CA ILE A 10 38.86 15.88 30.03
C ILE A 10 37.51 16.17 29.37
N ARG A 11 36.43 15.49 29.78
CA ARG A 11 35.08 15.76 29.24
C ARG A 11 34.63 17.20 29.44
N ILE A 12 34.86 17.77 30.63
CA ILE A 12 34.46 19.16 30.91
C ILE A 12 35.24 20.14 30.02
N TYR A 13 36.55 19.95 29.86
CA TYR A 13 37.37 20.79 28.98
C TYR A 13 36.93 20.65 27.52
N SER A 14 36.74 19.43 27.02
CA SER A 14 36.29 19.20 25.65
C SER A 14 34.91 19.82 25.37
N ASN A 15 33.94 19.65 26.27
CA ASN A 15 32.60 20.24 26.13
C ASN A 15 32.66 21.78 26.15
N SER A 16 33.53 22.35 27.00
CA SER A 16 33.73 23.80 27.06
C SER A 16 34.36 24.34 25.79
N ILE A 17 35.36 23.65 25.23
CA ILE A 17 36.00 24.02 23.96
C ILE A 17 34.99 23.98 22.80
N LEU A 18 34.19 22.90 22.71
CA LEU A 18 33.12 22.78 21.72
C LEU A 18 32.12 23.92 21.80
N TYR A 19 31.69 24.27 23.01
CA TYR A 19 30.79 25.41 23.23
C TYR A 19 31.44 26.74 22.84
N LEU A 20 32.71 26.98 23.21
CA LEU A 20 33.44 28.20 22.85
C LEU A 20 33.65 28.32 21.34
N LEU A 21 33.88 27.22 20.62
CA LEU A 21 33.96 27.21 19.15
C LEU A 21 32.63 27.66 18.52
N LEU A 22 31.51 27.11 18.99
CA LEU A 22 30.18 27.51 18.54
C LEU A 22 29.91 29.00 18.83
N LYS A 23 30.26 29.46 20.03
CA LYS A 23 30.09 30.86 20.45
C LYS A 23 30.94 31.83 19.61
N ASN A 24 32.21 31.53 19.42
CA ASN A 24 33.10 32.34 18.60
C ASN A 24 32.63 32.33 17.14
N GLY A 25 32.27 31.16 16.60
CA GLY A 25 31.75 31.04 15.24
C GLY A 25 30.47 31.86 14.99
N TYR A 26 29.61 31.98 16.00
CA TYR A 26 28.43 32.84 15.95
C TYR A 26 28.78 34.33 16.03
N SER A 27 29.69 34.71 16.94
CA SER A 27 30.07 36.10 17.16
C SER A 27 30.81 36.71 15.95
N THR A 28 31.58 35.89 15.21
CA THR A 28 32.30 36.33 14.01
C THR A 28 31.44 36.23 12.73
N ALA A 29 30.16 35.87 12.83
CA ALA A 29 29.13 35.77 11.77
C ALA A 29 29.42 34.90 10.53
N LYS A 30 30.66 34.44 10.31
CA LYS A 30 31.06 33.74 9.08
C LYS A 30 31.16 32.21 9.17
N ASN A 31 31.23 31.63 10.38
CA ASN A 31 31.59 30.22 10.54
C ASN A 31 30.62 29.38 11.39
N PHE A 32 29.52 29.94 11.89
CA PHE A 32 28.62 29.20 12.79
C PHE A 32 27.99 27.96 12.15
N ASN A 33 27.44 28.11 10.94
CA ASN A 33 26.85 26.98 10.20
C ASN A 33 27.91 25.93 9.84
N TYR A 34 29.11 26.37 9.44
CA TYR A 34 30.23 25.49 9.17
C TYR A 34 30.61 24.64 10.41
N ILE A 35 30.77 25.26 11.58
CA ILE A 35 31.10 24.55 12.83
C ILE A 35 29.99 23.56 13.21
N LYS A 36 28.71 23.96 13.11
CA LYS A 36 27.57 23.05 13.34
C LYS A 36 27.64 21.82 12.43
N ILE A 37 27.95 22.01 11.15
CA ILE A 37 28.05 20.90 10.20
C ILE A 37 29.25 20.00 10.50
N GLN A 38 30.42 20.56 10.86
CA GLN A 38 31.58 19.76 11.27
C GLN A 38 31.33 18.97 12.55
N MET A 39 30.62 19.55 13.52
CA MET A 39 30.18 18.84 14.71
C MET A 39 29.27 17.67 14.36
N VAL A 40 28.31 17.89 13.46
CA VAL A 40 27.39 16.86 12.97
C VAL A 40 28.14 15.76 12.23
N LEU A 41 29.09 16.08 11.36
CA LEU A 41 29.95 15.11 10.66
C LEU A 41 30.79 14.25 11.62
N GLY A 42 31.47 14.88 12.58
CA GLY A 42 32.24 14.17 13.59
C GLY A 42 31.35 13.28 14.47
N PHE A 43 30.17 13.79 14.80
CA PHE A 43 29.14 13.06 15.54
C PHE A 43 28.62 11.84 14.78
N SER A 44 28.30 11.98 13.48
CA SER A 44 27.87 10.86 12.63
C SER A 44 28.91 9.77 12.53
N LYS A 45 30.20 10.11 12.42
CA LYS A 45 31.28 9.11 12.40
C LYS A 45 31.39 8.34 13.71
N LEU A 46 31.21 9.03 14.84
CA LEU A 46 31.24 8.40 16.16
C LEU A 46 30.07 7.42 16.35
N VAL A 47 28.87 7.82 15.92
CA VAL A 47 27.65 7.03 16.08
C VAL A 47 27.53 5.91 15.03
N GLY A 48 28.06 6.13 13.83
CA GLY A 48 28.07 5.16 12.73
C GLY A 48 28.98 3.94 12.98
N ASP A 49 29.95 4.04 13.88
CA ASP A 49 30.74 2.91 14.38
C ASP A 49 29.96 2.15 15.47
N LEU A 50 28.91 1.45 15.04
CA LEU A 50 27.95 0.76 15.90
C LEU A 50 28.57 -0.36 16.75
N GLU A 51 29.73 -0.90 16.34
CA GLU A 51 30.45 -1.93 17.10
C GLU A 51 31.15 -1.34 18.33
N ASN A 52 31.71 -0.13 18.21
CA ASN A 52 32.43 0.53 19.30
C ASN A 52 31.57 1.50 20.12
N PHE A 53 30.48 2.04 19.53
CA PHE A 53 29.55 2.96 20.19
C PHE A 53 28.52 2.21 21.05
N THR A 54 28.99 1.81 22.24
CA THR A 54 28.21 0.99 23.18
C THR A 54 27.43 1.80 24.23
N ASP A 55 27.84 3.03 24.53
CA ASP A 55 27.26 3.86 25.60
C ASP A 55 27.00 5.30 25.12
N ASP A 56 25.73 5.66 25.02
CA ASP A 56 25.27 6.97 24.57
C ASP A 56 25.18 8.01 25.70
N ARG A 57 25.36 7.61 26.96
CA ARG A 57 25.19 8.48 28.14
C ARG A 57 26.12 9.68 28.12
N TYR A 58 27.38 9.47 27.74
CA TYR A 58 28.38 10.55 27.69
C TYR A 58 28.10 11.53 26.57
N THR A 59 27.66 11.04 25.41
CA THR A 59 27.20 11.87 24.31
C THR A 59 26.00 12.70 24.74
N LYS A 60 24.97 12.08 25.33
CA LYS A 60 23.80 12.79 25.87
C LYS A 60 24.21 13.86 26.88
N TYR A 61 25.16 13.54 27.76
CA TYR A 61 25.70 14.49 28.74
C TYR A 61 26.40 15.67 28.07
N THR A 62 27.22 15.44 27.03
CA THR A 62 27.87 16.51 26.28
C THR A 62 26.86 17.47 25.65
N LEU A 63 25.81 16.94 25.01
CA LEU A 63 24.77 17.77 24.39
C LEU A 63 23.99 18.59 25.42
N ARG A 64 23.61 17.98 26.55
CA ARG A 64 22.96 18.69 27.66
C ARG A 64 23.86 19.76 28.26
N THR A 65 25.17 19.51 28.35
CA THR A 65 26.13 20.48 28.85
C THR A 65 26.23 21.70 27.92
N ILE A 66 26.34 21.48 26.60
CA ILE A 66 26.39 22.57 25.62
C ILE A 66 25.10 23.41 25.66
N GLN A 67 23.94 22.75 25.74
CA GLN A 67 22.64 23.43 25.87
C GLN A 67 22.50 24.18 27.21
N GLY A 68 23.04 23.62 28.30
CA GLY A 68 23.09 24.27 29.61
C GLY A 68 23.99 25.51 29.59
N LEU A 69 25.17 25.43 28.95
CA LEU A 69 26.09 26.56 28.80
C LEU A 69 25.47 27.70 27.99
N SER A 70 24.73 27.39 26.91
CA SER A 70 24.04 28.44 26.14
C SER A 70 22.92 29.13 26.91
N ASN A 71 22.31 28.46 27.89
CA ASN A 71 21.27 29.03 28.75
C ASN A 71 21.82 30.02 29.80
N ILE A 72 23.08 29.87 30.21
CA ILE A 72 23.73 30.70 31.23
C ILE A 72 24.46 31.90 30.59
N GLU A 73 24.59 31.89 29.25
CA GLU A 73 25.36 32.85 28.50
C GLU A 73 24.77 34.27 28.52
N LYS A 74 25.54 35.22 29.03
CA LYS A 74 25.17 36.64 29.14
C LYS A 74 26.03 37.57 28.26
N THR A 75 27.11 37.06 27.65
CA THR A 75 28.08 37.92 26.95
C THR A 75 27.72 38.24 25.49
N ILE A 76 26.76 37.54 24.89
CA ILE A 76 26.21 37.91 23.58
C ILE A 76 25.22 39.08 23.81
N LYS A 77 25.63 40.31 23.47
CA LYS A 77 24.84 41.53 23.73
C LYS A 77 23.61 41.64 22.78
N GLY A 78 22.47 42.06 23.31
CA GLY A 78 21.25 42.45 22.56
C GLY A 78 20.30 41.30 22.15
N ASN A 79 19.33 41.62 21.28
CA ASN A 79 18.29 40.70 20.75
C ASN A 79 18.83 39.41 20.08
N ASN A 80 20.15 39.33 19.82
CA ASN A 80 20.82 38.18 19.22
C ASN A 80 21.12 37.04 20.21
N SER A 81 21.10 37.28 21.52
CA SER A 81 21.29 36.24 22.55
C SER A 81 20.20 35.17 22.52
N GLY A 82 18.94 35.58 22.40
CA GLY A 82 17.80 34.68 22.26
C GLY A 82 17.87 33.85 20.98
N LYS A 83 18.33 34.46 19.88
CA LYS A 83 18.51 33.77 18.59
C LYS A 83 19.62 32.71 18.65
N PHE A 84 20.79 33.05 19.22
CA PHE A 84 21.87 32.10 19.43
C PHE A 84 21.43 30.90 20.28
N LYS A 85 20.79 31.17 21.43
CA LYS A 85 20.28 30.13 22.32
C LYS A 85 19.33 29.18 21.60
N LYS A 86 18.41 29.72 20.80
CA LYS A 86 17.49 28.92 19.97
C LYS A 86 18.26 28.06 18.97
N GLU A 87 19.21 28.64 18.23
CA GLU A 87 19.97 27.91 17.20
C GLU A 87 20.87 26.80 17.77
N ILE A 88 21.39 26.96 18.98
CA ILE A 88 22.12 25.91 19.71
C ILE A 88 21.16 24.84 20.20
N SER A 89 20.00 25.23 20.76
CA SER A 89 18.98 24.29 21.23
C SER A 89 18.47 23.42 20.08
N ASP A 90 18.13 24.03 18.94
CA ASP A 90 17.67 23.32 17.74
C ASP A 90 18.75 22.35 17.21
N HIS A 91 20.02 22.77 17.26
CA HIS A 91 21.14 21.93 16.85
C HIS A 91 21.34 20.72 17.78
N CYS A 92 21.34 20.94 19.09
CA CYS A 92 21.43 19.86 20.07
C CYS A 92 20.23 18.91 19.93
N GLN A 93 19.02 19.43 19.70
CA GLN A 93 17.82 18.62 19.52
C GLN A 93 17.91 17.74 18.27
N ASN A 94 18.40 18.26 17.15
CA ASN A 94 18.67 17.47 15.95
C ASN A 94 19.67 16.34 16.26
N MET A 95 20.82 16.64 16.89
CA MET A 95 21.80 15.59 17.23
C MET A 95 21.28 14.59 18.25
N PHE A 96 20.40 14.99 19.18
CA PHE A 96 19.69 14.04 20.07
C PHE A 96 18.77 13.11 19.28
N SER A 97 18.05 13.63 18.28
CA SER A 97 17.19 12.82 17.42
C SER A 97 18.01 11.79 16.65
N ILE A 98 19.10 12.22 15.99
CA ILE A 98 20.04 11.32 15.29
C ILE A 98 20.58 10.24 16.24
N LEU A 99 20.99 10.63 17.45
CA LEU A 99 21.51 9.69 18.45
C LEU A 99 20.46 8.63 18.81
N LYS A 100 19.22 9.07 19.06
CA LYS A 100 18.11 8.20 19.40
C LYS A 100 17.84 7.21 18.28
N ASP A 101 17.67 7.70 17.05
CA ASP A 101 17.38 6.85 15.89
C ASP A 101 18.52 5.86 15.60
N SER A 102 19.77 6.26 15.80
CA SER A 102 20.93 5.39 15.60
C SER A 102 21.06 4.30 16.67
N VAL A 103 20.69 4.60 17.92
CA VAL A 103 20.60 3.58 18.98
C VAL A 103 19.43 2.63 18.69
N GLU A 104 18.26 3.16 18.32
CA GLU A 104 17.11 2.32 17.93
C GLU A 104 17.43 1.42 16.73
N LEU A 105 18.26 1.88 15.78
CA LEU A 105 18.66 1.13 14.60
C LEU A 105 19.37 -0.17 14.97
N ARG A 106 20.21 -0.12 16.01
CA ARG A 106 20.90 -1.29 16.56
C ARG A 106 19.93 -2.23 17.28
N ASP A 107 18.99 -1.67 18.03
CA ASP A 107 18.10 -2.44 18.89
C ASP A 107 16.95 -3.12 18.08
N HIS A 108 16.67 -2.65 16.85
CA HIS A 108 15.57 -3.15 15.99
C HIS A 108 16.04 -3.85 14.70
N LEU A 109 17.22 -4.47 14.70
CA LEU A 109 17.75 -5.18 13.50
C LEU A 109 16.84 -6.31 12.98
N TYR A 110 15.89 -6.78 13.78
CA TYR A 110 14.95 -7.84 13.45
C TYR A 110 13.75 -7.37 12.59
N ASP A 111 13.49 -6.06 12.53
CA ASP A 111 12.38 -5.44 11.79
C ASP A 111 12.94 -4.62 10.61
N PRO A 112 12.97 -5.18 9.38
CA PRO A 112 13.49 -4.49 8.20
C PRO A 112 12.78 -3.16 7.91
N GLU A 113 11.47 -3.09 8.14
CA GLU A 113 10.68 -1.89 7.91
C GLU A 113 11.00 -0.78 8.92
N LYS A 114 11.17 -1.11 10.21
CA LYS A 114 11.66 -0.14 11.21
C LYS A 114 13.09 0.28 10.91
N LYS A 115 13.95 -0.63 10.44
CA LYS A 115 15.31 -0.29 9.99
C LYS A 115 15.29 0.73 8.83
N ILE A 116 14.41 0.53 7.84
CA ILE A 116 14.18 1.48 6.75
C ILE A 116 13.71 2.83 7.28
N ASP A 117 12.70 2.83 8.17
CA ASP A 117 12.16 4.06 8.77
C ASP A 117 13.25 4.85 9.49
N LEU A 118 14.09 4.17 10.27
CA LEU A 118 15.19 4.78 11.03
C LEU A 118 16.29 5.31 10.13
N LEU A 119 16.74 4.55 9.13
CA LEU A 119 17.72 5.03 8.14
C LEU A 119 17.20 6.26 7.39
N TYR A 120 15.93 6.24 6.99
CA TYR A 120 15.28 7.37 6.35
C TYR A 120 15.18 8.59 7.28
N ASN A 121 14.78 8.41 8.55
CA ASN A 121 14.68 9.48 9.54
C ASN A 121 16.05 10.11 9.80
N ILE A 122 17.08 9.30 10.05
CA ILE A 122 18.47 9.74 10.21
C ILE A 122 18.88 10.56 8.99
N ALA A 123 18.66 10.03 7.78
CA ALA A 123 18.98 10.74 6.56
C ALA A 123 18.22 12.08 6.49
N ARG A 124 16.93 12.13 6.85
CA ARG A 124 16.09 13.33 6.79
C ARG A 124 16.59 14.43 7.72
N GLU A 125 17.11 14.09 8.90
CA GLU A 125 17.72 15.04 9.84
C GLU A 125 18.98 15.73 9.27
N TYR A 126 19.65 15.11 8.29
CA TYR A 126 20.82 15.67 7.59
C TYR A 126 20.50 16.54 6.37
N LYS A 127 19.25 17.02 6.19
CA LYS A 127 18.87 17.86 5.04
C LYS A 127 19.74 19.11 4.84
N ARG A 128 20.38 19.63 5.91
CA ARG A 128 21.32 20.77 5.86
C ARG A 128 22.79 20.38 5.68
N ALA A 129 23.09 19.08 5.63
CA ALA A 129 24.42 18.52 5.44
C ALA A 129 24.37 17.53 4.25
N PRO A 130 24.36 18.04 3.00
CA PRO A 130 24.00 17.25 1.83
C PRO A 130 24.88 16.02 1.62
N GLN A 131 26.18 16.10 1.90
CA GLN A 131 27.06 14.94 1.79
C GLN A 131 26.67 13.81 2.74
N LEU A 132 26.26 14.12 3.98
CA LEU A 132 25.76 13.12 4.92
C LEU A 132 24.40 12.57 4.49
N ARG A 133 23.50 13.44 4.02
CA ARG A 133 22.21 13.01 3.45
C ARG A 133 22.44 11.99 2.32
N ILE A 134 23.39 12.24 1.40
CA ILE A 134 23.78 11.27 0.36
C ILE A 134 24.22 9.95 0.96
N THR A 135 25.20 9.96 1.87
CA THR A 135 25.74 8.72 2.46
C THR A 135 24.66 7.87 3.13
N TRP A 136 23.72 8.49 3.86
CA TRP A 136 22.64 7.76 4.51
C TRP A 136 21.57 7.29 3.52
N LEU A 137 21.25 8.07 2.50
CA LEU A 137 20.38 7.63 1.40
C LEU A 137 21.01 6.46 0.63
N GLU A 138 22.30 6.50 0.33
CA GLU A 138 23.04 5.39 -0.29
C GLU A 138 23.02 4.13 0.59
N SER A 139 23.17 4.29 1.90
CA SER A 139 23.05 3.18 2.86
C SER A 139 21.66 2.58 2.87
N LEU A 140 20.61 3.41 2.81
CA LEU A 140 19.22 2.99 2.69
C LEU A 140 18.97 2.26 1.37
N ILE A 141 19.45 2.78 0.24
CA ILE A 141 19.32 2.16 -1.09
C ILE A 141 20.05 0.81 -1.15
N LYS A 142 21.24 0.73 -0.55
CA LYS A 142 21.97 -0.53 -0.42
C LYS A 142 21.13 -1.54 0.37
N PHE A 143 20.56 -1.13 1.50
CA PHE A 143 19.69 -2.00 2.27
C PHE A 143 18.46 -2.46 1.49
N HIS A 144 17.82 -1.58 0.70
CA HIS A 144 16.73 -1.98 -0.20
C HIS A 144 17.14 -3.02 -1.23
N THR A 145 18.34 -2.88 -1.79
CA THR A 145 18.92 -3.88 -2.70
C THR A 145 19.11 -5.22 -1.99
N ASP A 146 19.66 -5.19 -0.76
CA ASP A 146 19.90 -6.40 0.05
C ASP A 146 18.59 -7.12 0.41
N VAL A 147 17.51 -6.40 0.72
CA VAL A 147 16.18 -6.97 0.99
C VAL A 147 15.34 -7.21 -0.27
N ASN A 148 15.95 -7.11 -1.45
CA ASN A 148 15.32 -7.31 -2.75
C ASN A 148 14.02 -6.50 -2.91
N SER A 149 14.11 -5.19 -2.65
CA SER A 149 13.04 -4.19 -2.81
C SER A 149 13.45 -3.12 -3.83
N PRO A 150 13.52 -3.50 -5.13
CA PRO A 150 14.10 -2.65 -6.17
C PRO A 150 13.29 -1.38 -6.47
N THR A 151 11.95 -1.37 -6.31
CA THR A 151 11.17 -0.13 -6.49
C THR A 151 11.62 0.94 -5.50
N GLU A 152 11.72 0.62 -4.21
CA GLU A 152 12.13 1.58 -3.17
C GLU A 152 13.60 1.99 -3.34
N ALA A 153 14.47 1.06 -3.77
CA ALA A 153 15.85 1.38 -4.15
C ALA A 153 15.90 2.39 -5.31
N ALA A 154 15.07 2.20 -6.35
CA ALA A 154 14.96 3.12 -7.48
C ALA A 154 14.48 4.50 -7.02
N ILE A 155 13.43 4.57 -6.21
CA ILE A 155 12.96 5.83 -5.63
C ILE A 155 14.08 6.50 -4.81
N GLY A 156 14.84 5.76 -4.02
CA GLY A 156 15.99 6.32 -3.30
C GLY A 156 17.06 6.91 -4.24
N LYS A 157 17.35 6.26 -5.38
CA LYS A 157 18.23 6.82 -6.43
C LYS A 157 17.64 8.10 -7.03
N ILE A 158 16.33 8.14 -7.28
CA ILE A 158 15.63 9.33 -7.76
C ILE A 158 15.71 10.48 -6.74
N HIS A 159 15.61 10.22 -5.43
CA HIS A 159 15.86 11.22 -4.39
C HIS A 159 17.31 11.76 -4.45
N LEU A 160 18.31 10.88 -4.62
CA LEU A 160 19.70 11.32 -4.78
C LEU A 160 19.89 12.19 -6.04
N ALA A 161 19.30 11.79 -7.16
CA ALA A 161 19.37 12.53 -8.42
C ALA A 161 18.68 13.90 -8.31
N ALA A 162 17.47 13.95 -7.75
CA ALA A 162 16.74 15.19 -7.49
C ALA A 162 17.53 16.15 -6.60
N MET A 163 18.18 15.61 -5.56
CA MET A 163 19.03 16.40 -4.68
C MET A 163 20.26 16.94 -5.43
N ILE A 164 21.01 16.10 -6.15
CA ILE A 164 22.18 16.54 -6.92
C ILE A 164 21.78 17.60 -7.96
N SER A 165 20.68 17.39 -8.69
CA SER A 165 20.12 18.35 -9.65
C SER A 165 19.77 19.69 -8.97
N GLU A 166 19.13 19.67 -7.80
CA GLU A 166 18.81 20.90 -7.03
C GLU A 166 20.07 21.68 -6.66
N TYR A 167 21.15 20.99 -6.27
CA TYR A 167 22.42 21.62 -5.93
C TYR A 167 23.15 22.16 -7.18
N LEU A 168 23.20 21.38 -8.27
CA LEU A 168 23.79 21.80 -9.54
C LEU A 168 23.08 23.01 -10.12
N ASN A 169 21.75 23.03 -10.11
CA ASN A 169 20.95 24.16 -10.59
C ASN A 169 21.29 25.47 -9.84
N LYS A 170 21.43 25.41 -8.51
CA LYS A 170 21.83 26.57 -7.71
C LYS A 170 23.27 27.03 -7.93
N LEU A 171 24.18 26.11 -8.22
CA LEU A 171 25.57 26.42 -8.55
C LEU A 171 25.69 27.03 -9.96
N MET A 172 25.03 26.45 -10.96
CA MET A 172 25.02 26.91 -12.35
C MET A 172 24.20 28.20 -12.56
N GLY A 173 23.27 28.52 -11.67
CA GLY A 173 22.57 29.82 -11.67
C GLY A 173 23.50 31.05 -11.54
N ILE A 174 24.80 30.83 -11.25
CA ILE A 174 25.85 31.85 -11.32
C ILE A 174 26.32 32.06 -12.77
N GLU A 175 26.46 31.00 -13.57
CA GLU A 175 26.95 31.07 -14.96
C GLU A 175 25.88 31.59 -15.94
N LYS A 176 24.60 31.30 -15.66
CA LYS A 176 23.46 31.77 -16.49
C LYS A 176 23.15 33.25 -16.35
N LYS A 177 23.65 33.95 -15.33
CA LYS A 177 23.48 35.42 -15.23
C LYS A 177 24.23 36.21 -16.32
N THR A 178 24.98 35.53 -17.20
CA THR A 178 25.83 36.16 -18.21
C THR A 178 25.51 35.81 -19.67
N THR A 179 24.49 34.99 -20.00
CA THR A 179 24.20 34.62 -21.40
C THR A 179 22.70 34.62 -21.74
N PHE A 180 22.40 34.95 -23.00
CA PHE A 180 21.09 35.38 -23.53
C PHE A 180 20.23 34.26 -24.13
N PHE A 181 20.61 32.98 -24.00
CA PHE A 181 19.88 31.83 -24.54
C PHE A 181 19.31 30.98 -23.40
N ASP A 182 17.99 30.88 -23.35
CA ASP A 182 17.19 30.60 -22.16
C ASP A 182 16.55 29.19 -22.18
N GLU A 183 17.27 28.19 -22.70
CA GLU A 183 16.86 26.78 -22.63
C GLU A 183 17.85 26.00 -21.75
N THR A 184 17.37 25.54 -20.60
CA THR A 184 18.20 24.85 -19.62
C THR A 184 18.17 23.36 -19.88
N TYR A 185 19.29 22.78 -20.33
CA TYR A 185 19.39 21.35 -20.69
C TYR A 185 19.46 20.39 -19.49
N ILE A 186 19.86 20.87 -18.30
CA ILE A 186 19.85 20.09 -17.05
C ILE A 186 18.51 20.27 -16.33
N PRO A 187 17.95 19.21 -15.71
CA PRO A 187 16.77 19.33 -14.86
C PRO A 187 16.93 20.44 -13.80
N LEU A 188 15.92 21.31 -13.70
CA LEU A 188 15.81 22.49 -12.84
C LEU A 188 15.48 22.14 -11.38
N GLY A 189 16.16 21.13 -10.84
CA GLY A 189 16.03 20.71 -9.45
C GLY A 189 14.96 19.62 -9.25
N TYR A 190 14.47 19.50 -8.01
CA TYR A 190 13.63 18.35 -7.62
C TYR A 190 12.29 18.27 -8.37
N LYS A 191 11.77 19.38 -8.90
CA LYS A 191 10.42 19.46 -9.50
C LYS A 191 10.28 18.57 -10.73
N ASP A 192 11.34 18.46 -11.53
CA ASP A 192 11.31 17.66 -12.76
C ASP A 192 11.23 16.15 -12.46
N PHE A 193 11.57 15.75 -11.24
CA PHE A 193 11.49 14.37 -10.77
C PHE A 193 10.10 14.02 -10.18
N GLU A 194 9.19 14.99 -10.00
CA GLU A 194 7.87 14.76 -9.37
C GLU A 194 6.97 13.81 -10.17
N ASN A 195 7.14 13.76 -11.50
CA ASN A 195 6.41 12.81 -12.35
C ASN A 195 6.79 11.36 -12.03
N ILE A 196 8.02 11.12 -11.58
CA ILE A 196 8.50 9.81 -11.16
C ILE A 196 8.00 9.48 -9.75
N SER A 197 8.24 10.39 -8.80
CA SER A 197 7.68 10.28 -7.45
C SER A 197 7.55 11.63 -6.78
N ILE A 198 6.37 11.88 -6.20
CA ILE A 198 6.07 13.14 -5.52
C ILE A 198 6.87 13.34 -4.22
N SER A 199 7.47 12.28 -3.67
CA SER A 199 8.24 12.35 -2.42
C SER A 199 9.56 13.12 -2.58
N VAL A 200 10.05 13.30 -3.80
CA VAL A 200 11.28 14.08 -4.08
C VAL A 200 11.19 15.53 -3.64
N ARG A 201 9.97 16.06 -3.41
CA ARG A 201 9.73 17.37 -2.79
C ARG A 201 10.49 17.56 -1.47
N GLU A 202 10.77 16.46 -0.78
CA GLU A 202 11.55 16.48 0.46
C GLU A 202 12.99 16.94 0.25
N GLU A 203 13.54 16.84 -0.97
CA GLU A 203 14.91 17.23 -1.29
C GLU A 203 15.06 18.72 -1.62
N ALA A 204 13.95 19.48 -1.62
CA ALA A 204 13.97 20.92 -1.78
C ALA A 204 14.89 21.58 -0.74
N THR A 205 15.91 22.31 -1.20
CA THR A 205 16.93 22.90 -0.31
C THR A 205 16.74 24.39 -0.09
N ASN A 206 16.90 24.83 1.16
CA ASN A 206 16.89 26.26 1.53
C ASN A 206 18.31 26.81 1.76
N LEU A 207 19.35 26.03 1.45
CA LEU A 207 20.74 26.48 1.61
C LEU A 207 21.06 27.61 0.61
N SER A 208 21.83 28.57 1.07
CA SER A 208 22.39 29.63 0.24
C SER A 208 23.53 29.10 -0.64
N ILE A 209 23.82 29.79 -1.74
CA ILE A 209 24.89 29.41 -2.69
C ILE A 209 26.25 29.29 -1.98
N THR A 210 26.58 30.22 -1.09
CA THR A 210 27.84 30.22 -0.33
C THR A 210 27.94 29.01 0.61
N GLU A 211 26.81 28.57 1.19
CA GLU A 211 26.79 27.34 1.98
C GLU A 211 27.02 26.12 1.09
N ILE A 212 26.41 26.08 -0.09
CA ILE A 212 26.58 24.96 -1.04
C ILE A 212 28.04 24.83 -1.47
N GLN A 213 28.70 25.92 -1.86
CA GLN A 213 30.10 25.91 -2.30
C GLN A 213 31.07 25.42 -1.21
N ASN A 214 30.79 25.71 0.06
CA ASN A 214 31.63 25.27 1.18
C ASN A 214 31.41 23.81 1.60
N LEU A 215 30.29 23.20 1.18
CA LEU A 215 29.83 21.90 1.68
C LEU A 215 29.89 20.80 0.62
N CYS A 216 29.72 21.17 -0.65
CA CYS A 216 29.64 20.22 -1.75
C CYS A 216 31.02 20.01 -2.36
N GLN A 217 31.53 18.79 -2.26
CA GLN A 217 32.71 18.37 -3.03
C GLN A 217 32.31 18.22 -4.50
N SER A 218 33.10 18.79 -5.41
CA SER A 218 32.77 18.81 -6.85
C SER A 218 32.59 17.42 -7.48
N SER A 219 33.23 16.37 -6.94
CA SER A 219 33.12 15.02 -7.49
C SER A 219 31.75 14.37 -7.29
N ILE A 220 31.11 14.61 -6.13
CA ILE A 220 29.81 14.02 -5.78
C ILE A 220 28.67 14.79 -6.47
N PHE A 221 28.81 16.10 -6.58
CA PHE A 221 27.82 16.99 -7.20
C PHE A 221 28.30 17.34 -8.62
N SER A 222 28.17 16.37 -9.52
CA SER A 222 28.56 16.49 -10.93
C SER A 222 27.48 15.94 -11.85
N GLU A 223 27.46 16.43 -13.09
CA GLU A 223 26.56 15.96 -14.15
C GLU A 223 26.74 14.46 -14.42
N ASN A 224 27.99 13.99 -14.51
CA ASN A 224 28.30 12.57 -14.67
C ASN A 224 27.70 11.70 -13.56
N LYS A 225 27.76 12.16 -12.30
CA LYS A 225 27.17 11.42 -11.18
C LYS A 225 25.64 11.41 -11.25
N LEU A 226 25.04 12.52 -11.68
CA LEU A 226 23.60 12.60 -11.92
C LEU A 226 23.15 11.58 -12.98
N ILE A 227 23.82 11.57 -14.14
CA ILE A 227 23.58 10.62 -15.24
C ILE A 227 23.68 9.17 -14.73
N GLN A 228 24.76 8.85 -14.01
CA GLN A 228 24.99 7.52 -13.46
C GLN A 228 23.84 7.08 -12.54
N ILE A 229 23.40 7.93 -11.61
CA ILE A 229 22.36 7.59 -10.64
C ILE A 229 21.01 7.36 -11.34
N ILE A 230 20.67 8.17 -12.35
CA ILE A 230 19.42 7.99 -13.10
C ILE A 230 19.46 6.70 -13.92
N LYS A 231 20.60 6.37 -14.58
CA LYS A 231 20.80 5.08 -15.26
C LYS A 231 20.62 3.89 -14.31
N GLU A 232 21.19 3.96 -13.10
CA GLU A 232 21.00 2.92 -12.07
C GLU A 232 19.52 2.78 -11.65
N ALA A 233 18.76 3.89 -11.59
CA ALA A 233 17.33 3.86 -11.30
C ALA A 233 16.51 3.20 -12.44
N VAL A 234 16.86 3.47 -13.70
CA VAL A 234 16.25 2.83 -14.88
C VAL A 234 16.35 1.31 -14.79
N GLU A 235 17.53 0.78 -14.47
CA GLU A 235 17.74 -0.67 -14.33
C GLU A 235 16.91 -1.29 -13.20
N LEU A 236 16.75 -0.56 -12.08
CA LEU A 236 15.92 -1.02 -10.97
C LEU A 236 14.43 -0.99 -11.33
N PHE A 237 13.96 0.03 -12.06
CA PHE A 237 12.58 0.07 -12.57
C PHE A 237 12.32 -1.04 -13.59
N ARG A 238 13.29 -1.35 -14.45
CA ARG A 238 13.19 -2.44 -15.44
C ARG A 238 12.95 -3.79 -14.78
N LYS A 239 13.64 -4.09 -13.67
CA LYS A 239 13.45 -5.33 -12.90
C LYS A 239 12.01 -5.52 -12.42
N GLU A 240 11.33 -4.43 -12.07
CA GLU A 240 9.93 -4.41 -11.65
C GLU A 240 8.95 -4.13 -12.79
N LYS A 241 9.45 -4.13 -14.03
CA LYS A 241 8.69 -3.83 -15.24
C LYS A 241 7.99 -2.47 -15.17
N LEU A 242 8.56 -1.48 -14.47
CA LEU A 242 8.02 -0.13 -14.31
C LEU A 242 8.35 0.81 -15.48
N TYR A 243 7.99 0.38 -16.70
CA TYR A 243 8.39 1.02 -17.96
C TYR A 243 7.93 2.48 -18.10
N GLU A 244 6.77 2.86 -17.55
CA GLU A 244 6.30 4.24 -17.55
C GLU A 244 7.24 5.17 -16.79
N LEU A 245 7.84 4.68 -15.69
CA LEU A 245 8.82 5.45 -14.91
C LEU A 245 10.18 5.51 -15.61
N ILE A 246 10.54 4.50 -16.38
CA ILE A 246 11.74 4.52 -17.24
C ILE A 246 11.62 5.65 -18.28
N SER A 247 10.42 5.80 -18.88
CA SER A 247 10.18 6.90 -19.81
C SER A 247 10.37 8.27 -19.16
N GLU A 248 9.85 8.47 -17.94
CA GLU A 248 10.08 9.71 -17.19
C GLU A 248 11.56 9.93 -16.85
N CYS A 249 12.34 8.87 -16.56
CA CYS A 249 13.80 9.00 -16.37
C CYS A 249 14.52 9.46 -17.64
N TYR A 250 14.16 8.92 -18.81
CA TYR A 250 14.82 9.30 -20.06
C TYR A 250 14.49 10.72 -20.51
N LYS A 251 13.30 11.26 -20.17
CA LYS A 251 12.99 12.69 -20.36
C LYS A 251 13.95 13.61 -19.62
N LEU A 252 14.61 13.13 -18.56
CA LEU A 252 15.63 13.89 -17.83
C LEU A 252 17.04 13.70 -18.41
N LEU A 253 17.32 12.55 -19.04
CA LEU A 253 18.65 12.19 -19.54
C LEU A 253 18.90 12.65 -20.97
N ILE A 254 17.91 12.53 -21.85
CA ILE A 254 18.07 12.83 -23.28
C ILE A 254 18.54 14.28 -23.52
N PRO A 255 17.94 15.32 -22.88
CA PRO A 255 18.41 16.70 -23.07
C PRO A 255 19.89 16.90 -22.66
N ILE A 256 20.36 16.15 -21.67
CA ILE A 256 21.76 16.19 -21.22
C ILE A 256 22.68 15.58 -22.29
N TYR A 257 22.29 14.46 -22.89
CA TYR A 257 23.08 13.84 -23.96
C TYR A 257 23.10 14.69 -25.23
N GLU A 258 21.98 15.33 -25.58
CA GLU A 258 21.88 16.21 -26.74
C GLU A 258 22.80 17.43 -26.61
N GLU A 259 22.79 18.11 -25.46
CA GLU A 259 23.69 19.25 -25.20
C GLU A 259 25.16 18.84 -25.28
N ASN A 260 25.49 17.67 -24.71
CA ASN A 260 26.85 17.12 -24.75
C ASN A 260 27.25 16.56 -26.12
N SER A 261 26.35 16.58 -27.12
CA SER A 261 26.55 15.96 -28.43
C SER A 261 26.89 14.46 -28.35
N ASP A 262 26.42 13.77 -27.31
CA ASP A 262 26.59 12.34 -27.07
C ASP A 262 25.48 11.55 -27.81
N PHE A 263 25.55 11.60 -29.14
CA PHE A 263 24.55 10.98 -30.01
C PHE A 263 24.49 9.45 -29.88
N GLU A 264 25.55 8.82 -29.38
CA GLU A 264 25.54 7.39 -29.05
C GLU A 264 24.56 7.11 -27.92
N ASN A 265 24.66 7.83 -26.79
CA ASN A 265 23.70 7.67 -25.69
C ASN A 265 22.29 8.15 -26.03
N VAL A 266 22.12 9.15 -26.91
CA VAL A 266 20.80 9.51 -27.45
C VAL A 266 20.19 8.34 -28.23
N SER A 267 20.95 7.74 -29.15
CA SER A 267 20.49 6.58 -29.92
C SER A 267 20.10 5.40 -29.02
N LEU A 268 20.97 5.05 -28.06
CA LEU A 268 20.71 3.97 -27.10
C LEU A 268 19.49 4.25 -26.22
N ALA A 269 19.28 5.49 -25.79
CA ALA A 269 18.11 5.88 -25.01
C ALA A 269 16.81 5.67 -25.80
N HIS A 270 16.78 6.07 -27.08
CA HIS A 270 15.60 5.87 -27.94
C HIS A 270 15.35 4.40 -28.28
N GLU A 271 16.41 3.62 -28.51
CA GLU A 271 16.30 2.17 -28.69
C GLU A 271 15.70 1.50 -27.46
N ASP A 272 16.18 1.86 -26.27
CA ASP A 272 15.68 1.28 -25.03
C ASP A 272 14.24 1.72 -24.71
N LEU A 273 13.88 2.96 -24.99
CA LEU A 273 12.49 3.43 -24.91
C LEU A 273 11.57 2.63 -25.83
N LYS A 274 11.99 2.39 -27.08
CA LYS A 274 11.25 1.55 -28.02
C LYS A 274 11.03 0.15 -27.43
N ASN A 275 12.09 -0.49 -26.93
CA ASN A 275 12.00 -1.81 -26.31
C ASN A 275 11.05 -1.82 -25.11
N CYS A 276 11.08 -0.78 -24.27
CA CYS A 276 10.16 -0.64 -23.14
C CYS A 276 8.69 -0.53 -23.59
N PHE A 277 8.41 0.25 -24.65
CA PHE A 277 7.05 0.37 -25.18
C PHE A 277 6.58 -0.91 -25.89
N ASP A 278 7.47 -1.60 -26.60
CA ASP A 278 7.18 -2.90 -27.22
C ASP A 278 6.80 -3.94 -26.14
N GLU A 279 7.53 -3.98 -25.01
CA GLU A 279 7.18 -4.81 -23.85
C GLU A 279 5.82 -4.44 -23.25
N MET A 280 5.51 -3.14 -23.12
CA MET A 280 4.20 -2.68 -22.64
C MET A 280 3.07 -3.15 -23.58
N ILE A 281 3.25 -3.02 -24.89
CA ILE A 281 2.29 -3.49 -25.90
C ILE A 281 2.12 -5.01 -25.80
N GLN A 282 3.21 -5.77 -25.67
CA GLN A 282 3.14 -7.22 -25.53
C GLN A 282 2.40 -7.64 -24.26
N LEU A 283 2.67 -7.01 -23.12
CA LEU A 283 1.98 -7.29 -21.86
C LEU A 283 0.48 -6.98 -21.95
N GLU A 284 0.11 -5.91 -22.67
CA GLU A 284 -1.28 -5.55 -22.90
C GLU A 284 -1.97 -6.52 -23.88
N PHE A 285 -1.28 -6.90 -24.96
CA PHE A 285 -1.81 -7.75 -26.04
C PHE A 285 -1.92 -9.23 -25.64
N TYR A 286 -0.87 -9.80 -25.04
CA TYR A 286 -0.84 -11.22 -24.63
C TYR A 286 -1.52 -11.50 -23.30
N LYS A 287 -2.09 -10.48 -22.64
CA LYS A 287 -2.78 -10.58 -21.34
C LYS A 287 -1.93 -11.26 -20.27
N SER A 288 -0.61 -11.26 -20.40
CA SER A 288 0.28 -11.59 -19.29
C SER A 288 0.19 -10.44 -18.31
N THR A 289 -0.71 -10.56 -17.33
CA THR A 289 -1.01 -9.48 -16.40
C THR A 289 0.27 -9.11 -15.67
N ARG A 290 0.85 -7.97 -16.03
CA ARG A 290 1.84 -7.29 -15.21
C ARG A 290 1.23 -7.14 -13.82
N THR A 291 1.76 -7.88 -12.86
CA THR A 291 1.25 -7.87 -11.49
C THR A 291 1.94 -6.74 -10.74
N PHE A 292 1.15 -5.98 -10.00
CA PHE A 292 1.63 -4.85 -9.21
C PHE A 292 1.53 -5.17 -7.73
N ALA A 293 2.11 -4.30 -6.91
CA ALA A 293 2.22 -4.49 -5.48
C ALA A 293 0.87 -4.75 -4.80
N ASN A 294 0.88 -5.66 -3.83
CA ASN A 294 -0.21 -5.89 -2.90
C ASN A 294 -0.09 -4.92 -1.73
N TYR A 295 -1.20 -4.44 -1.18
CA TYR A 295 -1.19 -3.52 -0.04
C TYR A 295 -1.86 -4.14 1.18
N TRP A 296 -1.24 -3.93 2.35
CA TRP A 296 -1.69 -4.51 3.61
C TRP A 296 -1.71 -3.45 4.72
N LYS A 297 -2.85 -3.33 5.41
CA LYS A 297 -2.95 -2.58 6.66
C LYS A 297 -2.37 -3.42 7.79
N ILE A 298 -1.34 -2.91 8.46
CA ILE A 298 -0.74 -3.52 9.65
C ILE A 298 -0.91 -2.59 10.86
N GLY A 299 -1.61 -3.06 11.89
CA GLY A 299 -1.79 -2.35 13.16
C GLY A 299 -1.02 -3.01 14.30
N PHE A 300 -0.40 -2.21 15.16
CA PHE A 300 0.42 -2.68 16.28
C PHE A 300 -0.24 -2.31 17.60
N PHE A 301 -0.47 -3.27 18.50
CA PHE A 301 -1.12 -3.02 19.79
C PHE A 301 -0.40 -3.76 20.93
N GLY A 302 -0.03 -3.02 21.97
CA GLY A 302 0.73 -3.50 23.13
C GLY A 302 1.89 -2.57 23.48
N LEU A 303 2.04 -2.26 24.78
CA LEU A 303 3.06 -1.31 25.27
C LEU A 303 4.50 -1.64 24.82
N PRO A 304 4.96 -2.92 24.78
CA PRO A 304 6.30 -3.25 24.28
C PRO A 304 6.61 -2.86 22.82
N PHE A 305 5.60 -2.51 22.01
CA PHE A 305 5.82 -1.93 20.68
C PHE A 305 6.29 -0.47 20.73
N ASN A 306 6.37 0.16 21.92
CA ASN A 306 6.84 1.52 22.13
C ASN A 306 6.11 2.53 21.22
N GLU A 307 6.85 3.21 20.34
CA GLU A 307 6.30 4.21 19.42
C GLU A 307 5.31 3.65 18.41
N ASN A 308 5.35 2.34 18.15
CA ASN A 308 4.41 1.69 17.25
C ASN A 308 3.12 1.29 17.96
N ASN A 309 3.04 1.33 19.29
CA ASN A 309 1.82 0.96 20.01
C ASN A 309 0.64 1.89 19.62
N GLY A 310 -0.44 1.29 19.12
CA GLY A 310 -1.63 1.98 18.61
C GLY A 310 -1.45 2.58 17.22
N VAL A 311 -0.33 2.32 16.53
CA VAL A 311 -0.05 2.87 15.21
C VAL A 311 -0.42 1.86 14.13
N GLU A 312 -1.04 2.36 13.05
CA GLU A 312 -1.36 1.58 11.85
C GLU A 312 -0.59 2.12 10.63
N TYR A 313 -0.17 1.20 9.77
CA TYR A 313 0.57 1.48 8.55
C TYR A 313 -0.07 0.77 7.36
N ILE A 314 0.10 1.33 6.17
CA ILE A 314 -0.05 0.58 4.92
C ILE A 314 1.34 0.10 4.49
N TYR A 315 1.46 -1.20 4.29
CA TYR A 315 2.63 -1.89 3.74
C TYR A 315 2.43 -2.12 2.25
N LYS A 316 3.47 -1.83 1.47
CA LYS A 316 3.58 -2.21 0.06
C LYS A 316 4.38 -3.51 -0.04
N GLU A 317 3.71 -4.57 -0.47
CA GLU A 317 4.29 -5.90 -0.66
C GLU A 317 4.47 -6.25 -2.13
N LYS A 318 5.28 -7.29 -2.36
CA LYS A 318 5.51 -7.80 -3.71
C LYS A 318 4.19 -8.28 -4.33
N PRO A 319 4.09 -8.23 -5.67
CA PRO A 319 2.93 -8.76 -6.35
C PRO A 319 2.68 -10.23 -5.98
N GLY A 320 1.44 -10.57 -5.65
CA GLY A 320 1.03 -11.93 -5.29
C GLY A 320 1.24 -12.32 -3.83
N THR A 321 1.82 -11.46 -2.99
CA THR A 321 2.00 -11.77 -1.56
C THR A 321 0.67 -12.08 -0.88
N THR A 322 0.58 -13.26 -0.27
CA THR A 322 -0.64 -13.79 0.35
C THR A 322 -0.75 -13.41 1.83
N LEU A 323 -1.96 -13.55 2.42
CA LEU A 323 -2.17 -13.34 3.86
C LEU A 323 -1.29 -14.27 4.71
N GLY A 324 -1.10 -15.52 4.27
CA GLY A 324 -0.27 -16.50 4.97
C GLY A 324 1.20 -16.05 5.01
N GLU A 325 1.75 -15.66 3.87
CA GLU A 325 3.14 -15.20 3.76
C GLU A 325 3.44 -14.00 4.64
N ILE A 326 2.61 -12.95 4.59
CA ILE A 326 2.83 -11.75 5.42
C ILE A 326 2.64 -12.06 6.91
N LYS A 327 1.65 -12.89 7.25
CA LYS A 327 1.41 -13.33 8.64
C LYS A 327 2.61 -14.07 9.19
N ASP A 328 3.12 -15.06 8.46
CA ASP A 328 4.24 -15.89 8.90
C ASP A 328 5.53 -15.07 9.00
N ARG A 329 5.75 -14.15 8.06
CA ARG A 329 6.87 -13.20 8.09
C ARG A 329 6.85 -12.32 9.34
N LEU A 330 5.74 -11.62 9.59
CA LEU A 330 5.61 -10.72 10.74
C LEU A 330 5.67 -11.51 12.07
N LEU A 331 4.97 -12.65 12.15
CA LEU A 331 5.01 -13.51 13.33
C LEU A 331 6.45 -13.97 13.62
N GLY A 332 7.18 -14.41 12.59
CA GLY A 332 8.57 -14.84 12.72
C GLY A 332 9.53 -13.72 13.14
N GLN A 333 9.32 -12.48 12.67
CA GLN A 333 10.11 -11.31 13.06
C GLN A 333 9.96 -11.00 14.55
N TYR A 334 8.72 -10.82 15.00
CA TYR A 334 8.47 -10.34 16.36
C TYR A 334 8.57 -11.47 17.40
N THR A 335 8.30 -12.73 17.04
CA THR A 335 8.43 -13.89 17.94
C THR A 335 9.87 -14.07 18.44
N LYS A 336 10.87 -13.77 17.58
CA LYS A 336 12.29 -13.85 17.95
C LYS A 336 12.67 -12.91 19.09
N VAL A 337 11.92 -11.83 19.27
CA VAL A 337 12.24 -10.76 20.24
C VAL A 337 11.37 -10.87 21.48
N PHE A 338 10.05 -11.04 21.30
CA PHE A 338 9.10 -11.00 22.41
C PHE A 338 8.67 -12.39 22.92
N GLY A 339 8.96 -13.44 22.15
CA GLY A 339 8.52 -14.81 22.44
C GLY A 339 7.15 -15.12 21.85
N LYS A 340 6.95 -16.38 21.46
CA LYS A 340 5.76 -16.85 20.71
C LYS A 340 4.46 -16.67 21.49
N GLU A 341 4.51 -16.87 22.80
CA GLU A 341 3.34 -16.84 23.68
C GLU A 341 2.76 -15.43 23.87
N LYS A 342 3.57 -14.40 23.64
CA LYS A 342 3.13 -13.01 23.79
C LYS A 342 2.48 -12.44 22.54
N ILE A 343 2.69 -13.03 21.36
CA ILE A 343 2.27 -12.40 20.09
C ILE A 343 1.08 -13.13 19.50
N THR A 344 0.03 -12.36 19.21
CA THR A 344 -1.18 -12.82 18.53
C THR A 344 -1.39 -12.03 17.24
N VAL A 345 -1.64 -12.72 16.13
CA VAL A 345 -1.99 -12.07 14.86
C VAL A 345 -3.49 -12.14 14.64
N LEU A 346 -4.11 -10.98 14.52
CA LEU A 346 -5.52 -10.79 14.21
C LEU A 346 -5.68 -10.57 12.71
N THR A 347 -6.28 -11.53 12.02
CA THR A 347 -6.56 -11.43 10.56
C THR A 347 -7.97 -10.91 10.29
N THR A 348 -8.68 -10.46 11.32
CA THR A 348 -10.02 -9.87 11.17
C THR A 348 -9.90 -8.49 10.54
N SER A 349 -10.75 -8.23 9.55
CA SER A 349 -10.94 -6.90 8.99
C SER A 349 -11.78 -6.00 9.91
N ALA A 350 -12.47 -6.56 10.92
CA ALA A 350 -13.22 -5.75 11.87
C ALA A 350 -12.29 -4.84 12.69
N SER A 351 -12.81 -3.68 13.11
CA SER A 351 -12.14 -2.84 14.11
C SER A 351 -11.91 -3.65 15.38
N ILE A 352 -10.71 -3.53 15.94
CA ILE A 352 -10.39 -4.15 17.23
C ILE A 352 -11.09 -3.34 18.32
N ASP A 353 -11.94 -4.02 19.08
CA ASP A 353 -12.47 -3.49 20.32
C ASP A 353 -11.35 -3.56 21.38
N LEU A 354 -10.69 -2.43 21.61
CA LEU A 354 -9.57 -2.34 22.55
C LEU A 354 -9.99 -2.70 23.98
N ASP A 355 -11.24 -2.46 24.37
CA ASP A 355 -11.74 -2.85 25.69
C ASP A 355 -11.82 -4.36 25.83
N SER A 356 -12.18 -5.07 24.75
CA SER A 356 -12.27 -6.54 24.75
C SER A 356 -10.92 -7.25 24.94
N ILE A 357 -9.82 -6.62 24.54
CA ILE A 357 -8.46 -7.17 24.67
C ILE A 357 -7.63 -6.45 25.74
N LYS A 358 -8.22 -5.54 26.50
CA LYS A 358 -7.52 -4.69 27.45
C LYS A 358 -6.78 -5.49 28.52
N THR A 359 -7.44 -6.48 29.12
CA THR A 359 -6.82 -7.35 30.12
C THR A 359 -5.62 -8.11 29.55
N GLU A 360 -5.74 -8.62 28.32
CA GLU A 360 -4.63 -9.31 27.64
C GLU A 360 -3.45 -8.38 27.35
N LEU A 361 -3.73 -7.12 26.98
CA LEU A 361 -2.70 -6.09 26.79
C LEU A 361 -2.00 -5.74 28.12
N GLU A 362 -2.76 -5.66 29.23
CA GLU A 362 -2.24 -5.42 30.58
C GLU A 362 -1.39 -6.60 31.09
N GLU A 363 -1.73 -7.84 30.72
CA GLU A 363 -0.92 -9.05 30.95
C GLU A 363 0.33 -9.13 30.04
N GLY A 364 0.52 -8.16 29.15
CA GLY A 364 1.70 -8.05 28.30
C GLY A 364 1.61 -8.82 26.98
N LYS A 365 0.41 -9.24 26.55
CA LYS A 365 0.21 -9.74 25.18
C LYS A 365 0.30 -8.60 24.17
N LEU A 366 0.70 -8.97 22.97
CA LEU A 366 0.95 -8.13 21.82
C LEU A 366 0.06 -8.58 20.67
N PHE A 367 -0.57 -7.64 20.00
CA PHE A 367 -1.45 -7.93 18.86
C PHE A 367 -0.95 -7.23 17.60
N LEU A 368 -0.91 -7.99 16.51
CA LEU A 368 -0.69 -7.49 15.16
C LEU A 368 -1.98 -7.67 14.37
N GLN A 369 -2.57 -6.58 13.88
CA GLN A 369 -3.72 -6.67 12.98
C GLN A 369 -3.25 -6.66 11.54
N ILE A 370 -3.67 -7.64 10.75
CA ILE A 370 -3.38 -7.72 9.31
C ILE A 370 -4.67 -7.66 8.52
N THR A 371 -4.78 -6.72 7.59
CA THR A 371 -5.95 -6.60 6.70
C THR A 371 -5.50 -6.26 5.28
N SER A 372 -5.98 -7.00 4.28
CA SER A 372 -5.71 -6.67 2.88
C SER A 372 -6.47 -5.40 2.48
N VAL A 373 -5.82 -4.52 1.74
CA VAL A 373 -6.42 -3.28 1.23
C VAL A 373 -6.10 -3.10 -0.26
N THR A 374 -6.93 -2.34 -0.96
CA THR A 374 -6.68 -1.97 -2.36
C THR A 374 -6.68 -0.46 -2.51
N PRO A 375 -5.93 0.11 -3.49
CA PRO A 375 -6.00 1.53 -3.77
C PRO A 375 -7.45 2.00 -4.00
N TYR A 376 -7.80 3.15 -3.43
CA TYR A 376 -9.11 3.77 -3.56
C TYR A 376 -9.03 4.99 -4.48
N PHE A 377 -10.02 5.15 -5.35
CA PHE A 377 -10.17 6.29 -6.26
C PHE A 377 -11.62 6.70 -6.29
N ASP A 378 -11.88 8.02 -6.28
CA ASP A 378 -13.21 8.54 -6.57
C ASP A 378 -13.52 8.50 -8.07
N GLU A 379 -14.77 8.78 -8.44
CA GLU A 379 -15.22 8.74 -9.83
C GLU A 379 -14.42 9.69 -10.75
N LYS A 380 -14.02 10.86 -10.24
CA LYS A 380 -13.23 11.84 -11.01
C LYS A 380 -11.81 11.35 -11.24
N GLU A 381 -11.21 10.69 -10.26
CA GLU A 381 -9.91 10.05 -10.37
C GLU A 381 -9.93 8.87 -11.35
N LEU A 382 -11.00 8.06 -11.33
CA LEU A 382 -11.16 6.91 -12.24
C LEU A 382 -11.26 7.33 -13.72
N LEU A 383 -11.82 8.51 -14.01
CA LEU A 383 -11.85 9.07 -15.37
C LEU A 383 -10.45 9.42 -15.89
N LYS A 384 -9.55 9.87 -15.01
CA LYS A 384 -8.16 10.22 -15.34
C LYS A 384 -7.24 9.00 -15.36
N ARG A 385 -7.41 8.07 -14.41
CA ARG A 385 -6.56 6.88 -14.21
C ARG A 385 -7.12 5.69 -14.99
N LYS A 386 -6.88 5.67 -16.30
CA LYS A 386 -7.40 4.63 -17.21
C LYS A 386 -6.61 3.33 -17.16
N THR A 387 -5.28 3.41 -17.08
CA THR A 387 -4.39 2.23 -17.12
C THR A 387 -4.23 1.60 -15.75
N HIS A 388 -3.85 0.31 -15.72
CA HIS A 388 -3.56 -0.37 -14.46
C HIS A 388 -2.39 0.30 -13.71
N PHE A 389 -1.32 0.68 -14.42
CA PHE A 389 -0.21 1.41 -13.83
C PHE A 389 -0.65 2.72 -13.16
N ALA A 390 -1.50 3.51 -13.83
CA ALA A 390 -2.04 4.75 -13.27
C ALA A 390 -2.90 4.51 -12.02
N ARG A 391 -3.43 3.30 -11.81
CA ARG A 391 -4.19 2.91 -10.60
C ARG A 391 -3.32 2.31 -9.50
N THR A 392 -2.01 2.21 -9.72
CA THR A 392 -1.05 1.67 -8.73
C THR A 392 0.08 2.65 -8.41
N ASN A 393 0.34 3.62 -9.29
CA ASN A 393 1.36 4.65 -9.12
C ASN A 393 0.78 5.94 -8.52
N ASN A 394 1.53 6.60 -7.64
CA ASN A 394 1.13 7.81 -6.92
C ASN A 394 -0.23 7.63 -6.21
N VAL A 395 -0.32 6.61 -5.34
CA VAL A 395 -1.52 6.24 -4.59
C VAL A 395 -1.37 6.56 -3.10
N SER A 396 -2.36 7.24 -2.51
CA SER A 396 -2.39 7.66 -1.09
C SER A 396 -3.63 7.22 -0.32
N LYS A 397 -4.65 6.70 -1.03
CA LYS A 397 -5.91 6.25 -0.42
C LYS A 397 -6.04 4.76 -0.65
N PHE A 398 -6.43 4.05 0.40
CA PHE A 398 -6.63 2.60 0.39
C PHE A 398 -7.98 2.30 0.98
N PHE A 399 -8.65 1.26 0.51
CA PHE A 399 -9.92 0.85 1.11
C PHE A 399 -10.00 -0.65 1.31
N TYR A 400 -10.84 -1.01 2.26
CA TYR A 400 -11.27 -2.38 2.50
C TYR A 400 -12.71 -2.37 3.00
N LYS A 401 -13.31 -3.57 3.06
CA LYS A 401 -14.71 -3.76 3.40
C LYS A 401 -14.85 -4.66 4.61
N ILE A 402 -15.76 -4.33 5.51
CA ILE A 402 -16.06 -5.10 6.72
C ILE A 402 -17.53 -5.52 6.66
N PRO A 403 -17.84 -6.81 6.47
CA PRO A 403 -19.21 -7.29 6.54
C PRO A 403 -19.71 -7.25 7.99
N PHE A 404 -20.95 -6.79 8.21
CA PHE A 404 -21.57 -6.79 9.54
C PHE A 404 -23.10 -6.95 9.45
N THR A 405 -23.73 -7.24 10.58
CA THR A 405 -25.19 -7.27 10.72
C THR A 405 -25.60 -6.38 11.91
N LYS A 406 -26.75 -5.71 11.82
CA LYS A 406 -27.23 -4.84 12.92
C LYS A 406 -27.63 -5.62 14.19
N THR A 407 -27.82 -6.93 14.09
CA THR A 407 -28.22 -7.81 15.20
C THR A 407 -27.04 -8.34 16.03
N GLY A 408 -25.80 -7.92 15.74
CA GLY A 408 -24.66 -8.07 16.66
C GLY A 408 -24.05 -9.47 16.78
N LYS A 409 -24.43 -10.45 15.96
CA LYS A 409 -23.78 -11.78 16.00
C LYS A 409 -22.34 -11.68 15.48
N LYS A 410 -21.37 -12.09 16.31
CA LYS A 410 -19.90 -12.06 16.10
C LYS A 410 -19.36 -12.82 14.87
N LYS A 411 -20.22 -13.44 14.03
CA LYS A 411 -19.81 -14.11 12.79
C LYS A 411 -20.48 -13.44 11.59
N SER A 412 -19.65 -12.77 10.82
CA SER A 412 -19.89 -11.68 9.89
C SER A 412 -20.52 -12.08 8.55
N GLN A 413 -21.56 -12.90 8.55
CA GLN A 413 -22.37 -13.20 7.35
C GLN A 413 -23.86 -13.26 7.72
N GLY A 414 -24.62 -12.30 7.21
CA GLY A 414 -26.08 -12.27 7.25
C GLY A 414 -26.68 -12.76 5.93
N ASN A 415 -28.00 -12.92 5.89
CA ASN A 415 -28.72 -13.13 4.64
C ASN A 415 -28.81 -11.82 3.82
N VAL A 416 -29.32 -11.91 2.59
CA VAL A 416 -29.41 -10.80 1.64
C VAL A 416 -30.05 -9.53 2.26
N LYS A 417 -31.05 -9.67 3.14
CA LYS A 417 -31.75 -8.54 3.80
C LYS A 417 -31.01 -7.95 5.00
N THR A 418 -30.07 -8.67 5.59
CA THR A 418 -29.43 -8.30 6.86
C THR A 418 -27.94 -8.01 6.74
N GLN A 419 -27.34 -8.31 5.59
CA GLN A 419 -25.92 -8.09 5.34
C GLN A 419 -25.63 -6.61 5.04
N TRP A 420 -25.03 -5.93 6.01
CA TRP A 420 -24.47 -4.60 5.83
C TRP A 420 -22.99 -4.70 5.47
N LEU A 421 -22.45 -3.66 4.84
CA LEU A 421 -21.03 -3.61 4.52
C LEU A 421 -20.47 -2.24 4.86
N LYS A 422 -19.53 -2.19 5.80
CA LYS A 422 -18.80 -0.96 6.09
C LYS A 422 -17.63 -0.84 5.12
N GLN A 423 -17.59 0.24 4.35
CA GLN A 423 -16.44 0.66 3.56
C GLN A 423 -15.54 1.52 4.44
N VAL A 424 -14.27 1.19 4.51
CA VAL A 424 -13.27 1.96 5.25
C VAL A 424 -12.23 2.46 4.27
N ILE A 425 -12.06 3.77 4.19
CA ILE A 425 -11.02 4.45 3.41
C ILE A 425 -9.94 4.94 4.36
N LEU A 426 -8.70 4.55 4.10
CA LEU A 426 -7.51 4.89 4.85
C LEU A 426 -6.66 5.84 4.00
N ILE A 427 -6.20 6.92 4.61
CA ILE A 427 -5.35 7.91 3.96
C ILE A 427 -4.01 7.90 4.67
N ILE A 428 -2.94 7.74 3.90
CA ILE A 428 -1.56 7.67 4.39
C ILE A 428 -0.82 9.00 4.28
N ASP A 429 0.23 9.15 5.08
CA ASP A 429 1.18 10.27 5.02
C ASP A 429 2.17 10.07 3.86
N GLY A 430 1.75 10.46 2.66
CA GLY A 430 2.53 10.33 1.43
C GLY A 430 1.83 9.51 0.36
N GLN A 431 2.59 9.06 -0.63
CA GLN A 431 2.09 8.30 -1.78
C GLN A 431 3.06 7.17 -2.13
N PHE A 432 2.53 6.02 -2.53
CA PHE A 432 3.33 4.95 -3.11
C PHE A 432 3.45 5.11 -4.63
N PRO A 433 4.61 4.78 -5.24
CA PRO A 433 5.84 4.31 -4.59
C PRO A 433 6.56 5.43 -3.80
N TYR A 434 7.16 5.04 -2.68
CA TYR A 434 7.87 5.91 -1.75
C TYR A 434 9.26 5.33 -1.47
N ILE A 435 10.17 6.11 -0.85
CA ILE A 435 11.47 5.59 -0.41
C ILE A 435 11.37 4.57 0.74
N LYS A 436 10.18 4.40 1.33
CA LYS A 436 9.90 3.47 2.43
C LYS A 436 8.86 2.46 1.98
N LYS A 437 8.93 1.24 2.50
CA LYS A 437 7.96 0.16 2.20
C LYS A 437 6.63 0.30 2.94
N ARG A 438 6.59 1.09 4.03
CA ARG A 438 5.38 1.34 4.79
C ARG A 438 5.19 2.83 5.06
N LEU A 439 3.93 3.27 5.05
CA LEU A 439 3.55 4.63 5.35
C LEU A 439 2.44 4.65 6.40
N LYS A 440 2.54 5.60 7.34
CA LYS A 440 1.61 5.70 8.47
C LYS A 440 0.24 6.15 7.98
N ILE A 441 -0.81 5.55 8.54
CA ILE A 441 -2.18 6.00 8.32
C ILE A 441 -2.42 7.23 9.18
N ILE A 442 -2.89 8.31 8.56
CA ILE A 442 -3.14 9.60 9.23
C ILE A 442 -4.62 9.95 9.32
N LYS A 443 -5.46 9.37 8.45
CA LYS A 443 -6.90 9.62 8.46
C LYS A 443 -7.66 8.36 8.05
N ARG A 444 -8.83 8.19 8.65
CA ARG A 444 -9.80 7.12 8.36
C ARG A 444 -11.16 7.74 8.08
N GLU A 445 -11.81 7.26 7.03
CA GLU A 445 -13.19 7.60 6.66
C GLU A 445 -13.99 6.30 6.57
N GLU A 446 -15.20 6.29 7.13
CA GLU A 446 -16.05 5.10 7.16
C GLU A 446 -17.42 5.43 6.57
N ASN A 447 -17.94 4.53 5.75
CA ASN A 447 -19.27 4.63 5.15
C ASN A 447 -19.98 3.28 5.18
N ASP A 448 -21.20 3.24 5.71
CA ASP A 448 -21.99 2.02 5.79
C ASP A 448 -22.90 1.87 4.56
N LEU A 449 -22.79 0.73 3.88
CA LEU A 449 -23.67 0.35 2.79
C LEU A 449 -24.83 -0.50 3.32
N SER A 450 -26.04 -0.11 2.93
CA SER A 450 -27.25 -0.87 3.23
C SER A 450 -27.29 -2.22 2.50
N PRO A 451 -28.07 -3.20 2.96
CA PRO A 451 -28.19 -4.50 2.31
C PRO A 451 -28.60 -4.39 0.83
N LEU A 452 -29.49 -3.45 0.50
CA LEU A 452 -29.85 -3.15 -0.88
C LEU A 452 -28.64 -2.71 -1.71
N GLN A 453 -27.87 -1.73 -1.22
CA GLN A 453 -26.67 -1.24 -1.91
C GLN A 453 -25.60 -2.32 -2.05
N VAL A 454 -25.45 -3.19 -1.05
CA VAL A 454 -24.51 -4.32 -1.09
C VAL A 454 -24.91 -5.28 -2.22
N SER A 455 -26.18 -5.67 -2.29
CA SER A 455 -26.67 -6.55 -3.35
C SER A 455 -26.60 -5.92 -4.72
N LEU A 456 -26.98 -4.65 -4.87
CA LEU A 456 -26.87 -3.91 -6.12
C LEU A 456 -25.43 -3.86 -6.63
N ASN A 457 -24.47 -3.51 -5.77
CA ASN A 457 -23.05 -3.49 -6.12
C ASN A 457 -22.53 -4.88 -6.51
N SER A 458 -23.04 -5.95 -5.89
CA SER A 458 -22.68 -7.32 -6.25
C SER A 458 -23.16 -7.69 -7.67
N ILE A 459 -24.40 -7.32 -8.02
CA ILE A 459 -24.95 -7.53 -9.37
C ILE A 459 -24.18 -6.70 -10.41
N LYS A 460 -23.94 -5.41 -10.16
CA LYS A 460 -23.12 -4.55 -11.02
C LYS A 460 -21.73 -5.13 -11.29
N GLN A 461 -21.06 -5.64 -10.25
CA GLN A 461 -19.75 -6.27 -10.41
C GLN A 461 -19.80 -7.51 -11.29
N LYS A 462 -20.81 -8.38 -11.13
CA LYS A 462 -21.00 -9.54 -12.02
C LYS A 462 -21.30 -9.11 -13.46
N ASN A 463 -22.10 -8.06 -13.66
CA ASN A 463 -22.36 -7.51 -14.98
C ASN A 463 -21.09 -7.03 -15.67
N ILE A 464 -20.22 -6.30 -14.94
CA ILE A 464 -18.93 -5.84 -15.46
C ILE A 464 -18.03 -7.04 -15.82
N GLN A 465 -17.96 -8.07 -14.97
CA GLN A 465 -17.18 -9.28 -15.25
C GLN A 465 -17.67 -10.01 -16.52
N LEU A 466 -18.97 -10.20 -16.65
CA LEU A 466 -19.57 -10.83 -17.84
C LEU A 466 -19.37 -9.98 -19.09
N LYS A 467 -19.62 -8.66 -19.03
CA LYS A 467 -19.38 -7.73 -20.15
C LYS A 467 -17.93 -7.80 -20.61
N ASN A 468 -16.98 -7.76 -19.68
CA ASN A 468 -15.56 -7.83 -19.98
C ASN A 468 -15.13 -9.19 -20.57
N GLU A 469 -15.75 -10.30 -20.18
CA GLU A 469 -15.46 -11.61 -20.78
C GLU A 469 -16.06 -11.72 -22.18
N LEU A 470 -17.32 -11.33 -22.35
CA LEU A 470 -18.04 -11.38 -23.62
C LEU A 470 -17.44 -10.45 -24.68
N SER A 471 -16.84 -9.32 -24.29
CA SER A 471 -16.20 -8.39 -25.21
C SER A 471 -14.84 -8.86 -25.73
N LYS A 472 -14.28 -9.96 -25.21
CA LYS A 472 -12.97 -10.48 -25.67
C LYS A 472 -13.09 -11.13 -27.05
N SER A 473 -12.14 -10.84 -27.94
CA SER A 473 -12.03 -11.47 -29.25
C SER A 473 -11.86 -12.99 -29.14
N MET A 474 -10.88 -13.43 -28.33
CA MET A 474 -10.67 -14.81 -27.91
C MET A 474 -11.17 -14.98 -26.46
N LYS A 475 -12.18 -15.85 -26.28
CA LYS A 475 -12.85 -16.09 -25.01
C LYS A 475 -12.09 -17.13 -24.21
N ASP A 476 -11.94 -16.90 -22.90
CA ASP A 476 -11.39 -17.92 -22.00
C ASP A 476 -12.54 -18.81 -21.53
N SER A 477 -12.66 -19.99 -22.14
CA SER A 477 -13.73 -20.95 -21.85
C SER A 477 -13.79 -21.30 -20.35
N LYS A 478 -12.64 -21.43 -19.66
CA LYS A 478 -12.61 -21.76 -18.23
C LYS A 478 -13.10 -20.58 -17.38
N ASN A 479 -12.67 -19.37 -17.69
CA ASN A 479 -13.12 -18.19 -16.95
C ASN A 479 -14.61 -17.92 -17.16
N LEU A 480 -15.09 -18.02 -18.40
CA LEU A 480 -16.50 -17.87 -18.75
C LEU A 480 -17.38 -18.91 -18.03
N GLN A 481 -16.97 -20.18 -18.03
CA GLN A 481 -17.66 -21.26 -17.32
C GLN A 481 -17.68 -21.03 -15.81
N GLY A 482 -16.58 -20.55 -15.22
CA GLY A 482 -16.53 -20.18 -13.81
C GLY A 482 -17.50 -19.04 -13.45
N LEU A 483 -17.60 -18.01 -14.29
CA LEU A 483 -18.56 -16.91 -14.11
C LEU A 483 -20.01 -17.39 -14.22
N LEU A 484 -20.31 -18.25 -15.21
CA LEU A 484 -21.63 -18.83 -15.43
C LEU A 484 -22.04 -19.75 -14.28
N GLN A 485 -21.15 -20.64 -13.83
CA GLN A 485 -21.39 -21.50 -12.68
C GLN A 485 -21.66 -20.67 -11.41
N GLY A 486 -20.86 -19.64 -11.14
CA GLY A 486 -21.05 -18.73 -10.01
C GLY A 486 -22.26 -17.79 -10.11
N SER A 487 -22.97 -17.80 -11.23
CA SER A 487 -24.15 -16.96 -11.48
C SER A 487 -25.44 -17.77 -11.55
N LEU A 488 -25.43 -18.92 -12.23
CA LEU A 488 -26.61 -19.72 -12.53
C LEU A 488 -26.67 -21.04 -11.76
N LEU A 489 -25.52 -21.65 -11.46
CA LEU A 489 -25.42 -22.97 -10.81
C LEU A 489 -24.86 -22.86 -9.39
N ILE A 490 -25.40 -21.93 -8.61
CA ILE A 490 -24.92 -21.67 -7.26
C ILE A 490 -25.31 -22.81 -6.32
N THR A 491 -24.33 -23.38 -5.62
CA THR A 491 -24.53 -24.52 -4.70
C THR A 491 -24.46 -24.15 -3.21
N VAL A 492 -23.92 -22.97 -2.86
CA VAL A 492 -23.60 -22.59 -1.46
C VAL A 492 -24.37 -21.37 -0.94
N ASN A 493 -24.83 -20.47 -1.82
CA ASN A 493 -25.56 -19.25 -1.46
C ASN A 493 -26.98 -19.25 -2.05
N GLU A 494 -27.89 -18.42 -1.54
CA GLU A 494 -29.32 -18.31 -1.97
C GLU A 494 -29.53 -17.88 -3.45
N GLY A 495 -28.47 -17.74 -4.26
CA GLY A 495 -28.58 -17.36 -5.67
C GLY A 495 -28.72 -15.84 -5.87
N PRO A 496 -28.44 -15.30 -7.07
CA PRO A 496 -28.68 -13.87 -7.38
C PRO A 496 -30.18 -13.54 -7.33
N PHE A 497 -31.05 -14.51 -7.63
CA PHE A 497 -32.51 -14.31 -7.63
C PHE A 497 -33.08 -13.98 -6.24
N ALA A 498 -32.43 -14.40 -5.15
CA ALA A 498 -32.81 -13.99 -3.80
C ALA A 498 -32.76 -12.47 -3.60
N VAL A 499 -31.92 -11.76 -4.37
CA VAL A 499 -31.88 -10.28 -4.38
C VAL A 499 -33.18 -9.69 -4.90
N CYS A 500 -33.75 -10.23 -5.98
CA CYS A 500 -35.03 -9.79 -6.52
C CYS A 500 -36.15 -9.99 -5.50
N LYS A 501 -36.24 -11.19 -4.90
CA LYS A 501 -37.26 -11.46 -3.87
C LYS A 501 -37.11 -10.54 -2.66
N ALA A 502 -35.87 -10.25 -2.28
CA ALA A 502 -35.59 -9.49 -1.08
C ALA A 502 -35.96 -8.02 -1.18
N PHE A 503 -35.72 -7.40 -2.35
CA PHE A 503 -35.79 -5.95 -2.51
C PHE A 503 -36.77 -5.47 -3.58
N LEU A 504 -37.12 -6.32 -4.57
CA LEU A 504 -38.05 -6.00 -5.64
C LEU A 504 -39.43 -6.67 -5.46
N GLY A 505 -39.62 -7.43 -4.38
CA GLY A 505 -40.89 -8.07 -3.99
C GLY A 505 -41.79 -7.17 -3.16
N ARG A 506 -42.47 -7.68 -2.13
CA ARG A 506 -43.30 -6.83 -1.25
C ARG A 506 -42.45 -5.85 -0.43
N ASN A 507 -42.99 -4.66 -0.18
CA ASN A 507 -42.36 -3.56 0.58
C ASN A 507 -41.21 -2.84 -0.13
N VAL A 508 -41.29 -2.69 -1.46
CA VAL A 508 -40.33 -1.86 -2.23
C VAL A 508 -40.30 -0.42 -1.71
N ASP A 509 -41.44 0.10 -1.26
CA ASP A 509 -41.60 1.47 -0.76
C ASP A 509 -40.75 1.80 0.49
N ASN A 510 -40.21 0.78 1.16
CA ASN A 510 -39.29 0.97 2.28
C ASN A 510 -37.88 1.38 1.85
N TYR A 511 -37.60 1.39 0.55
CA TYR A 511 -36.29 1.67 -0.02
C TYR A 511 -36.31 2.92 -0.91
N GLU A 512 -35.13 3.50 -1.14
CA GLU A 512 -35.01 4.65 -2.03
C GLU A 512 -35.37 4.25 -3.47
N SER A 513 -36.33 4.94 -4.08
CA SER A 513 -36.87 4.61 -5.41
C SER A 513 -35.77 4.60 -6.49
N THR A 514 -34.78 5.49 -6.39
CA THR A 514 -33.63 5.55 -7.30
C THR A 514 -32.82 4.24 -7.30
N LEU A 515 -32.51 3.71 -6.11
CA LEU A 515 -31.75 2.47 -5.94
C LEU A 515 -32.53 1.24 -6.38
N ILE A 516 -33.85 1.25 -6.20
CA ILE A 516 -34.74 0.19 -6.66
C ILE A 516 -34.76 0.13 -8.18
N GLU A 517 -34.99 1.26 -8.85
CA GLU A 517 -35.01 1.31 -10.32
C GLU A 517 -33.64 0.96 -10.91
N GLU A 518 -32.56 1.39 -10.26
CA GLU A 518 -31.21 0.98 -10.63
C GLU A 518 -31.00 -0.53 -10.47
N LEU A 519 -31.50 -1.14 -9.39
CA LEU A 519 -31.45 -2.59 -9.20
C LEU A 519 -32.28 -3.34 -10.24
N ARG A 520 -33.48 -2.86 -10.60
CA ARG A 520 -34.28 -3.47 -11.68
C ARG A 520 -33.51 -3.47 -12.99
N HIS A 521 -32.93 -2.31 -13.35
CA HIS A 521 -32.13 -2.17 -14.56
C HIS A 521 -30.92 -3.10 -14.57
N GLU A 522 -30.09 -3.06 -13.52
CA GLU A 522 -28.88 -3.88 -13.44
C GLU A 522 -29.20 -5.37 -13.37
N PHE A 523 -30.30 -5.79 -12.73
CA PHE A 523 -30.70 -7.19 -12.72
C PHE A 523 -31.25 -7.63 -14.09
N GLY A 524 -31.98 -6.77 -14.80
CA GLY A 524 -32.38 -7.02 -16.18
C GLY A 524 -31.16 -7.23 -17.10
N GLU A 525 -30.16 -6.35 -16.99
CA GLU A 525 -28.88 -6.51 -17.67
C GLU A 525 -28.16 -7.81 -17.25
N PHE A 526 -28.20 -8.18 -15.98
CA PHE A 526 -27.62 -9.43 -15.49
C PHE A 526 -28.23 -10.66 -16.16
N VAL A 527 -29.55 -10.73 -16.27
CA VAL A 527 -30.25 -11.83 -16.98
C VAL A 527 -29.82 -11.86 -18.45
N ARG A 528 -29.84 -10.72 -19.13
CA ARG A 528 -29.46 -10.60 -20.55
C ARG A 528 -28.02 -11.03 -20.81
N LEU A 529 -27.08 -10.60 -19.97
CA LEU A 529 -25.65 -10.95 -20.10
C LEU A 529 -25.39 -12.43 -19.85
N ASN A 530 -26.07 -13.03 -18.87
CA ASN A 530 -25.97 -14.46 -18.64
C ASN A 530 -26.54 -15.25 -19.82
N GLU A 531 -27.65 -14.82 -20.42
CA GLU A 531 -28.20 -15.46 -21.63
C GLU A 531 -27.21 -15.44 -22.80
N LEU A 532 -26.59 -14.28 -23.06
CA LEU A 532 -25.52 -14.19 -24.06
C LEU A 532 -24.31 -15.06 -23.71
N ALA A 533 -23.90 -15.08 -22.44
CA ALA A 533 -22.76 -15.88 -21.98
C ALA A 533 -23.02 -17.39 -22.11
N VAL A 534 -24.24 -17.87 -21.83
CA VAL A 534 -24.62 -19.28 -22.03
C VAL A 534 -24.61 -19.64 -23.51
N GLN A 535 -25.10 -18.76 -24.38
CA GLN A 535 -25.05 -18.96 -25.83
C GLN A 535 -23.62 -19.02 -26.37
N GLU A 536 -22.75 -18.12 -25.91
CA GLU A 536 -21.34 -18.16 -26.31
C GLU A 536 -20.61 -19.37 -25.73
N ASN A 537 -20.90 -19.78 -24.49
CA ASN A 537 -20.33 -21.00 -23.92
C ASN A 537 -20.77 -22.25 -24.71
N ALA A 538 -22.01 -22.30 -25.20
CA ALA A 538 -22.48 -23.40 -26.05
C ALA A 538 -21.59 -23.62 -27.28
N ARG A 539 -21.11 -22.53 -27.91
CA ARG A 539 -20.22 -22.58 -29.07
C ARG A 539 -18.81 -23.06 -28.73
N LEU A 540 -18.38 -22.90 -27.48
CA LEU A 540 -17.06 -23.28 -26.98
C LEU A 540 -17.06 -24.65 -26.27
N THR A 541 -18.22 -25.24 -26.06
CA THR A 541 -18.41 -26.45 -25.25
C THR A 541 -17.98 -27.69 -26.01
N THR A 542 -17.22 -28.57 -25.33
CA THR A 542 -16.86 -29.92 -25.83
C THR A 542 -17.95 -30.93 -25.47
N ASN A 543 -17.99 -32.08 -26.15
CA ASN A 543 -18.98 -33.14 -25.89
C ASN A 543 -18.98 -33.61 -24.42
N GLU A 544 -17.80 -33.64 -23.77
CA GLU A 544 -17.66 -34.01 -22.35
C GLU A 544 -18.36 -33.03 -21.39
N MET A 545 -18.51 -31.76 -21.78
CA MET A 545 -19.14 -30.71 -20.99
C MET A 545 -20.60 -30.45 -21.38
N ARG A 546 -21.22 -31.32 -22.20
CA ARG A 546 -22.60 -31.09 -22.67
C ARG A 546 -23.62 -31.07 -21.53
N LEU A 547 -23.51 -31.99 -20.56
CA LEU A 547 -24.41 -32.02 -19.39
C LEU A 547 -24.33 -30.73 -18.56
N PHE A 548 -23.13 -30.15 -18.45
CA PHE A 548 -22.93 -28.88 -17.77
C PHE A 548 -23.62 -27.73 -18.54
N GLN A 549 -23.47 -27.72 -19.87
CA GLN A 549 -24.15 -26.75 -20.72
C GLN A 549 -25.68 -26.90 -20.68
N ASP A 550 -26.22 -28.13 -20.69
CA ASP A 550 -27.67 -28.38 -20.56
C ASP A 550 -28.21 -27.82 -19.23
N ALA A 551 -27.46 -28.02 -18.13
CA ALA A 551 -27.81 -27.45 -16.84
C ALA A 551 -27.82 -25.90 -16.86
N LEU A 552 -26.88 -25.27 -17.56
CA LEU A 552 -26.86 -23.82 -17.75
C LEU A 552 -28.05 -23.33 -18.57
N GLU A 553 -28.39 -24.02 -19.66
CA GLU A 553 -29.52 -23.72 -20.55
C GLU A 553 -30.86 -23.80 -19.80
N MET A 554 -31.05 -24.82 -18.96
CA MET A 554 -32.24 -24.91 -18.10
C MET A 554 -32.27 -23.81 -17.02
N SER A 555 -31.12 -23.52 -16.41
CA SER A 555 -31.04 -22.55 -15.31
C SER A 555 -31.26 -21.11 -15.78
N ILE A 556 -30.79 -20.74 -16.97
CA ILE A 556 -31.03 -19.39 -17.51
C ILE A 556 -32.49 -19.18 -17.89
N VAL A 557 -33.17 -20.21 -18.43
CA VAL A 557 -34.62 -20.14 -18.71
C VAL A 557 -35.38 -19.91 -17.41
N THR A 558 -35.08 -20.70 -16.39
CA THR A 558 -35.69 -20.57 -15.06
C THR A 558 -35.47 -19.18 -14.46
N LEU A 559 -34.23 -18.67 -14.52
CA LEU A 559 -33.89 -17.34 -14.02
C LEU A 559 -34.65 -16.25 -14.78
N ARG A 560 -34.70 -16.33 -16.11
CA ARG A 560 -35.38 -15.35 -16.97
C ARG A 560 -36.88 -15.28 -16.66
N GLU A 561 -37.54 -16.43 -16.57
CA GLU A 561 -38.98 -16.51 -16.26
C GLU A 561 -39.28 -16.02 -14.85
N SER A 562 -38.47 -16.44 -13.87
CA SER A 562 -38.67 -16.04 -12.48
C SER A 562 -38.38 -14.55 -12.24
N ALA A 563 -37.42 -13.97 -12.95
CA ALA A 563 -37.03 -12.57 -12.82
C ALA A 563 -37.91 -11.60 -13.63
N ALA A 564 -38.57 -12.05 -14.71
CA ALA A 564 -39.34 -11.22 -15.61
C ALA A 564 -40.37 -10.29 -14.90
N PRO A 565 -41.15 -10.76 -13.91
CA PRO A 565 -42.09 -9.91 -13.18
C PRO A 565 -41.39 -8.81 -12.35
N TYR A 566 -40.15 -9.06 -11.91
CA TYR A 566 -39.39 -8.15 -11.06
C TYR A 566 -38.61 -7.08 -11.85
N VAL A 567 -38.19 -7.37 -13.07
CA VAL A 567 -37.34 -6.47 -13.86
C VAL A 567 -38.12 -5.54 -14.78
N LYS A 568 -39.43 -5.75 -14.95
CA LYS A 568 -40.28 -4.86 -15.77
C LYS A 568 -40.45 -3.48 -15.12
N PRO A 569 -40.67 -2.41 -15.91
CA PRO A 569 -40.96 -1.08 -15.38
C PRO A 569 -42.17 -1.12 -14.43
N GLY A 570 -42.03 -0.53 -13.25
CA GLY A 570 -43.07 -0.53 -12.20
C GLY A 570 -43.13 -1.81 -11.34
N GLY A 571 -42.40 -2.86 -11.69
CA GLY A 571 -42.33 -4.10 -10.91
C GLY A 571 -43.56 -5.01 -10.99
N PRO A 572 -43.59 -6.09 -10.19
CA PRO A 572 -44.66 -7.08 -10.25
C PRO A 572 -45.95 -6.52 -9.65
N THR A 573 -47.09 -6.90 -10.21
CA THR A 573 -48.40 -6.58 -9.61
C THR A 573 -48.63 -7.44 -8.36
N GLU A 574 -49.55 -7.03 -7.49
CA GLU A 574 -49.92 -7.84 -6.31
C GLU A 574 -50.42 -9.24 -6.69
N GLU A 575 -51.14 -9.36 -7.80
CA GLU A 575 -51.62 -10.66 -8.31
C GLU A 575 -50.44 -11.55 -8.76
N GLU A 576 -49.45 -11.00 -9.45
CA GLU A 576 -48.25 -11.73 -9.86
C GLU A 576 -47.41 -12.16 -8.65
N LEU A 577 -47.27 -11.29 -7.64
CA LEU A 577 -46.58 -11.63 -6.39
C LEU A 577 -47.26 -12.80 -5.67
N GLN A 578 -48.59 -12.80 -5.59
CA GLN A 578 -49.34 -13.90 -4.96
C GLN A 578 -49.19 -15.22 -5.73
N GLN A 579 -49.17 -15.17 -7.07
CA GLN A 579 -48.96 -16.35 -7.90
C GLN A 579 -47.55 -16.92 -7.75
N LEU A 580 -46.53 -16.06 -7.70
CA LEU A 580 -45.13 -16.46 -7.49
C LEU A 580 -44.93 -17.10 -6.11
N GLU A 581 -45.50 -16.53 -5.06
CA GLU A 581 -45.43 -17.09 -3.70
C GLU A 581 -46.14 -18.45 -3.60
N LYS A 582 -47.29 -18.61 -4.27
CA LYS A 582 -48.04 -19.86 -4.30
C LYS A 582 -47.28 -20.96 -5.04
N ALA A 583 -46.71 -20.66 -6.21
CA ALA A 583 -45.88 -21.58 -6.97
C ALA A 583 -44.64 -22.03 -6.17
N GLU A 584 -44.05 -21.14 -5.38
CA GLU A 584 -42.93 -21.48 -4.49
C GLU A 584 -43.33 -22.36 -3.32
N SER A 585 -44.45 -22.08 -2.67
CA SER A 585 -44.96 -22.92 -1.59
C SER A 585 -45.28 -24.33 -2.10
N GLU A 586 -45.88 -24.44 -3.29
CA GLU A 586 -46.16 -25.72 -3.94
C GLU A 586 -44.86 -26.47 -4.32
N SER A 587 -43.85 -25.77 -4.85
CA SER A 587 -42.54 -26.34 -5.16
C SER A 587 -41.76 -26.80 -3.91
N GLN A 588 -41.78 -26.02 -2.83
CA GLN A 588 -41.18 -26.42 -1.55
C GLN A 588 -41.89 -27.62 -0.93
N ASN A 589 -43.23 -27.66 -1.00
CA ASN A 589 -44.02 -28.80 -0.54
C ASN A 589 -43.75 -30.06 -1.37
N LEU A 590 -43.58 -29.92 -2.69
CA LEU A 590 -43.22 -31.03 -3.57
C LEU A 590 -41.80 -31.54 -3.29
N SER A 591 -40.85 -30.64 -3.05
CA SER A 591 -39.47 -30.98 -2.67
C SER A 591 -39.41 -31.71 -1.33
N MET A 592 -40.17 -31.26 -0.32
CA MET A 592 -40.30 -31.96 0.96
C MET A 592 -40.94 -33.34 0.80
N LYS A 593 -41.99 -33.46 -0.03
CA LYS A 593 -42.61 -34.77 -0.35
C LYS A 593 -41.63 -35.72 -1.03
N LEU A 594 -40.86 -35.24 -2.01
CA LEU A 594 -39.84 -36.03 -2.71
C LEU A 594 -38.70 -36.46 -1.77
N GLN A 595 -38.25 -35.58 -0.86
CA GLN A 595 -37.28 -35.95 0.17
C GLN A 595 -37.85 -37.00 1.12
N GLN A 596 -39.11 -36.87 1.52
CA GLN A 596 -39.78 -37.84 2.39
C GLN A 596 -39.92 -39.20 1.69
N GLU A 597 -40.33 -39.24 0.43
CA GLU A 597 -40.38 -40.48 -0.38
C GLU A 597 -39.01 -41.12 -0.62
N LEU A 598 -37.94 -40.34 -0.78
CA LEU A 598 -36.56 -40.85 -0.86
C LEU A 598 -36.09 -41.43 0.48
N THR A 599 -36.49 -40.82 1.59
CA THR A 599 -36.19 -41.32 2.94
C THR A 599 -36.96 -42.60 3.23
N ASP A 600 -38.22 -42.66 2.81
CA ASP A 600 -39.08 -43.83 2.94
C ASP A 600 -38.57 -45.00 2.07
N LYS A 601 -38.20 -44.77 0.79
CA LYS A 601 -37.57 -45.79 -0.07
C LYS A 601 -36.25 -46.33 0.47
N ASN A 602 -35.42 -45.48 1.09
CA ASN A 602 -34.18 -45.93 1.73
C ASN A 602 -34.46 -46.77 2.99
N ASN A 603 -35.56 -46.50 3.70
CA ASN A 603 -36.01 -47.32 4.83
C ASN A 603 -36.62 -48.66 4.38
N THR A 604 -37.37 -48.70 3.27
CA THR A 604 -37.90 -49.96 2.71
C THR A 604 -36.78 -50.87 2.20
N ASN A 605 -35.80 -50.32 1.46
CA ASN A 605 -34.64 -51.09 1.01
C ASN A 605 -33.80 -51.65 2.17
N ASN A 606 -33.68 -50.91 3.27
CA ASN A 606 -32.99 -51.39 4.48
C ASN A 606 -33.78 -52.47 5.24
N ASN A 607 -35.11 -52.47 5.16
CA ASN A 607 -35.95 -53.52 5.73
C ASN A 607 -35.93 -54.79 4.86
N ASP A 608 -35.96 -54.66 3.53
CA ASP A 608 -35.83 -55.79 2.60
C ASP A 608 -34.44 -56.48 2.70
N LEU A 609 -33.37 -55.71 2.95
CA LEU A 609 -32.04 -56.26 3.26
C LEU A 609 -32.01 -57.02 4.59
N LYS A 610 -32.71 -56.52 5.63
CA LYS A 610 -32.82 -57.19 6.93
C LYS A 610 -33.69 -58.45 6.89
N GLU A 611 -34.71 -58.50 6.03
CA GLU A 611 -35.51 -59.71 5.81
C GLU A 611 -34.72 -60.77 5.03
N LYS A 612 -33.97 -60.38 3.99
CA LYS A 612 -33.05 -61.29 3.29
C LYS A 612 -31.91 -61.81 4.17
N GLU A 613 -31.41 -61.02 5.13
CA GLU A 613 -30.45 -61.48 6.14
C GLU A 613 -31.06 -62.41 7.19
N LYS A 614 -32.37 -62.33 7.45
CA LYS A 614 -33.09 -63.26 8.32
C LYS A 614 -33.40 -64.59 7.61
N GLU A 615 -33.75 -64.57 6.32
CA GLU A 615 -33.95 -65.79 5.53
C GLU A 615 -32.64 -66.58 5.37
N ASN A 616 -31.51 -65.91 5.11
CA ASN A 616 -30.19 -66.56 5.04
C ASN A 616 -29.66 -67.09 6.39
N LYS A 617 -30.25 -66.71 7.53
CA LYS A 617 -29.91 -67.27 8.85
C LYS A 617 -30.73 -68.50 9.23
N ASN A 618 -31.81 -68.80 8.51
CA ASN A 618 -32.62 -70.00 8.73
C ASN A 618 -32.21 -71.20 7.84
N GLU A 619 -31.27 -71.01 6.89
CA GLU A 619 -30.69 -72.08 6.05
C GLU A 619 -29.24 -72.45 6.44
N LYS A 620 -28.83 -72.21 7.70
CA LYS A 620 -27.54 -72.69 8.24
C LYS A 620 -27.69 -73.53 9.50
#